data_AF-A0A7W6LRE9-F1
#
_entry.id   AF-A0A7W6LRE9-F1
#
_cell.length_a   1.000
_cell.length_b   1.000
_cell.length_c   1.000
_cell.angle_alpha   90.00
_cell.angle_beta   90.00
_cell.angle_gamma   90.00
#
_symmetry.space_group_name_H-M   'P 1'
#
loop_
_entity.id
_entity.type
_entity.pdbx_description
1 polymer ?
#
loop_
_entity_poly.entity_id
_entity_poly.type
_entity_poly.pdbx_seq_one_letter_code
_entity_poly.pdbx_strand_id
1 'polypeptide(L)'
;MQQTSPSVSGRLARPTQNAYRQRCADVIRRLKLEHGLTNEELGDRLGCSDETISNVENMRTNLNPVTLLNIDFEFGPGTIDPIRELSGTRGVPVGAICDTDALPALTASVHSIAQARAPASPGGAVMTHGELAEMKPVLREAIKSLNWLLDRAERGEAA
;
A
#
# COMPACT_ATOMS: atom_id res chain seq x y z
N MET A 1 -33.08 13.88 -11.72
CA MET A 1 -32.63 12.50 -11.38
C MET A 1 -31.45 12.65 -10.44
N GLN A 2 -31.65 12.43 -9.13
CA GLN A 2 -30.57 12.52 -8.15
C GLN A 2 -29.82 11.19 -8.15
N GLN A 3 -28.57 11.20 -8.62
CA GLN A 3 -27.66 10.07 -8.43
C GLN A 3 -27.19 10.09 -6.98
N THR A 4 -27.73 9.18 -6.17
CA THR A 4 -27.15 8.84 -4.87
C THR A 4 -25.76 8.28 -5.11
N SER A 5 -24.75 9.05 -4.72
CA SER A 5 -23.38 8.55 -4.61
C SER A 5 -23.37 7.38 -3.62
N PRO A 6 -22.73 6.24 -3.93
CA PRO A 6 -22.60 5.16 -2.96
C PRO A 6 -21.75 5.67 -1.79
N SER A 7 -22.33 5.71 -0.59
CA SER A 7 -21.61 6.09 0.61
C SER A 7 -20.47 5.11 0.85
N VAL A 8 -19.22 5.60 0.97
CA VAL A 8 -18.07 4.82 1.47
C VAL A 8 -18.19 4.72 3.00
N SER A 9 -19.27 4.11 3.46
CA SER A 9 -19.52 3.86 4.88
C SER A 9 -19.99 2.42 5.08
N GLY A 10 -19.29 1.49 4.42
CA GLY A 10 -19.30 0.10 4.83
C GLY A 10 -18.41 -0.02 6.06
N ARG A 11 -19.00 -0.06 7.26
CA ARG A 11 -18.24 -0.31 8.50
C ARG A 11 -17.43 -1.59 8.32
N LEU A 12 -16.11 -1.48 8.28
CA LEU A 12 -15.24 -2.66 8.11
C LEU A 12 -15.52 -3.66 9.23
N ALA A 13 -15.60 -4.94 8.88
CA ALA A 13 -15.75 -5.99 9.87
C ALA A 13 -14.54 -5.97 10.81
N ARG A 14 -14.77 -6.24 12.11
CA ARG A 14 -13.70 -6.28 13.10
C ARG A 14 -12.62 -7.28 12.65
N PRO A 15 -11.33 -6.89 12.66
CA PRO A 15 -10.24 -7.80 12.32
C PRO A 15 -10.28 -9.07 13.16
N THR A 16 -10.08 -10.22 12.51
CA THR A 16 -9.94 -11.51 13.17
C THR A 16 -8.47 -11.92 13.25
N GLN A 17 -8.14 -12.79 14.20
CA GLN A 17 -6.78 -13.31 14.32
C GLN A 17 -6.33 -14.06 13.06
N ASN A 18 -7.23 -14.83 12.43
CA ASN A 18 -6.92 -15.54 11.19
C ASN A 18 -6.63 -14.57 10.04
N ALA A 19 -7.44 -13.52 9.88
CA ALA A 19 -7.19 -12.49 8.86
C ALA A 19 -5.84 -11.80 9.09
N TYR A 20 -5.53 -11.44 10.34
CA TYR A 20 -4.24 -10.85 10.70
C TYR A 20 -3.06 -11.75 10.37
N ARG A 21 -3.12 -13.04 10.75
CA ARG A 21 -2.05 -14.01 10.49
C ARG A 21 -1.86 -14.27 9.01
N GLN A 22 -2.95 -14.36 8.24
CA GLN A 22 -2.88 -14.49 6.80
C GLN A 22 -2.15 -13.30 6.17
N ARG A 23 -2.52 -12.06 6.55
CA ARG A 23 -1.85 -10.85 6.04
C ARG A 23 -0.37 -10.79 6.42
N CYS A 24 -0.02 -11.19 7.65
CA CYS A 24 1.38 -11.30 8.06
C CYS A 24 2.15 -12.31 7.18
N ALA A 25 1.57 -13.50 6.97
CA ALA A 25 2.18 -14.53 6.14
C ALA A 25 2.36 -14.06 4.68
N ASP A 26 1.38 -13.37 4.12
CA ASP A 26 1.45 -12.80 2.76
C ASP A 26 2.58 -11.77 2.65
N VAL A 27 2.73 -10.87 3.63
CA VAL A 27 3.84 -9.89 3.68
C VAL A 27 5.19 -10.59 3.74
N ILE A 28 5.37 -11.58 4.62
CA ILE A 28 6.64 -12.31 4.75
C ILE A 28 7.00 -13.06 3.47
N ARG A 29 6.05 -13.79 2.88
CA ARG A 29 6.28 -14.51 1.62
C ARG A 29 6.63 -13.56 0.48
N ARG A 30 5.94 -12.42 0.40
CA ARG A 30 6.23 -11.38 -0.59
C ARG A 30 7.65 -10.86 -0.43
N LEU A 31 8.06 -10.49 0.79
CA LEU A 31 9.40 -9.97 1.07
C LEU A 31 10.49 -10.98 0.70
N LYS A 32 10.32 -12.26 1.08
CA LYS A 32 11.28 -13.31 0.70
C LYS A 32 11.40 -13.47 -0.80
N LEU A 33 10.28 -13.45 -1.51
CA LEU A 33 10.27 -13.57 -2.98
C LEU A 33 10.92 -12.35 -3.66
N GLU A 34 10.55 -11.14 -3.25
CA GLU A 34 11.02 -9.89 -3.86
C GLU A 34 12.52 -9.65 -3.61
N HIS A 35 13.04 -10.08 -2.46
CA HIS A 35 14.42 -9.84 -2.05
C HIS A 35 15.31 -11.09 -2.11
N GLY A 36 14.77 -12.25 -2.47
CA GLY A 36 15.52 -13.52 -2.54
C GLY A 36 16.05 -14.00 -1.19
N LEU A 37 15.32 -13.73 -0.10
CA LEU A 37 15.78 -13.99 1.27
C LEU A 37 15.31 -15.34 1.82
N THR A 38 16.20 -15.98 2.57
CA THR A 38 15.88 -17.11 3.45
C THR A 38 15.19 -16.64 4.75
N ASN A 39 14.70 -17.58 5.55
CA ASN A 39 14.10 -17.25 6.85
C ASN A 39 15.11 -16.70 7.85
N GLU A 40 16.34 -17.20 7.80
CA GLU A 40 17.45 -16.73 8.62
C GLU A 40 17.81 -15.28 8.27
N GLU A 41 18.06 -14.99 6.99
CA GLU A 41 18.42 -13.64 6.55
C GLU A 41 17.31 -12.60 6.80
N LEU A 42 16.04 -12.98 6.60
CA LEU A 42 14.92 -12.10 6.92
C LEU A 42 14.76 -11.92 8.43
N GLY A 43 14.94 -12.98 9.22
CA GLY A 43 14.95 -12.92 10.68
C GLY A 43 15.99 -11.94 11.20
N ASP A 44 17.24 -12.06 10.72
CA ASP A 44 18.35 -11.19 11.09
C ASP A 44 18.05 -9.72 10.80
N ARG A 45 17.54 -9.40 9.60
CA ARG A 45 17.16 -8.02 9.23
C ARG A 45 16.04 -7.46 10.10
N LEU A 46 15.11 -8.30 10.51
CA LEU A 46 13.95 -7.91 11.31
C LEU A 46 14.19 -7.97 12.82
N GLY A 47 15.35 -8.48 13.25
CA GLY A 47 15.69 -8.68 14.65
C GLY A 47 14.88 -9.79 15.34
N CYS A 48 14.59 -10.89 14.63
CA CYS A 48 13.91 -12.07 15.18
C CYS A 48 14.53 -13.38 14.66
N SER A 49 14.11 -14.52 15.22
CA SER A 49 14.62 -15.83 14.79
C SER A 49 14.03 -16.30 13.46
N ASP A 50 14.77 -17.16 12.75
CA ASP A 50 14.29 -17.92 11.60
C ASP A 50 12.99 -18.71 11.91
N GLU A 51 12.90 -19.26 13.11
CA GLU A 51 11.73 -19.97 13.61
C GLU A 51 10.52 -19.03 13.72
N THR A 52 10.73 -17.77 14.12
CA THR A 52 9.66 -16.77 14.18
C THR A 52 9.10 -16.51 12.78
N ILE A 53 9.98 -16.32 11.79
CA ILE A 53 9.59 -16.16 10.39
C ILE A 53 8.80 -17.38 9.90
N SER A 54 9.33 -18.58 10.13
CA SER A 54 8.68 -19.84 9.76
C SER A 54 7.30 -20.01 10.40
N ASN A 55 7.15 -19.69 11.69
CA ASN A 55 5.88 -19.80 12.40
C ASN A 55 4.84 -18.80 11.86
N VAL A 56 5.25 -17.61 11.45
CA VAL A 56 4.37 -16.61 10.83
C VAL A 56 3.95 -17.04 9.43
N GLU A 57 4.87 -17.53 8.60
CA GLU A 57 4.55 -18.06 7.27
C GLU A 57 3.52 -19.20 7.33
N ASN A 58 3.58 -20.01 8.38
CA ASN A 58 2.67 -21.12 8.64
C ASN A 58 1.43 -20.72 9.47
N MET A 59 1.23 -19.42 9.73
CA MET A 59 0.10 -18.87 10.50
C MET A 59 -0.05 -19.45 11.92
N ARG A 60 1.04 -19.94 12.51
CA ARG A 60 1.05 -20.51 13.86
C ARG A 60 1.08 -19.42 14.92
N THR A 61 1.79 -18.33 14.66
CA THR A 61 1.97 -17.21 15.59
C THR A 61 1.66 -15.87 14.93
N ASN A 62 1.57 -14.82 15.75
CA ASN A 62 1.44 -13.44 15.30
C ASN A 62 2.83 -12.79 15.22
N LEU A 63 3.03 -11.84 14.30
CA LEU A 63 4.16 -10.91 14.40
C LEU A 63 3.95 -10.00 15.61
N ASN A 64 5.02 -9.80 16.39
CA ASN A 64 5.00 -8.80 17.46
C ASN A 64 5.07 -7.38 16.83
N PRO A 65 4.62 -6.33 17.56
CA PRO A 65 4.59 -4.98 17.01
C PRO A 65 5.96 -4.42 16.63
N VAL A 66 7.04 -4.79 17.34
CA VAL A 66 8.40 -4.33 17.02
C VAL A 66 8.86 -4.88 15.68
N THR A 67 8.65 -6.17 15.43
CA THR A 67 8.98 -6.79 14.14
C THR A 67 8.17 -6.17 13.00
N LEU A 68 6.89 -5.81 13.22
CA LEU A 68 6.11 -5.07 12.22
C LEU A 68 6.71 -3.70 11.89
N LEU A 69 7.17 -2.95 12.91
CA LEU A 69 7.81 -1.66 12.70
C LEU A 69 9.15 -1.82 11.98
N ASN A 70 9.93 -2.85 12.32
CA ASN A 70 11.18 -3.16 11.63
C ASN A 70 10.97 -3.50 10.15
N ILE A 71 9.84 -4.11 9.77
CA ILE A 71 9.50 -4.34 8.36
C ILE A 71 9.36 -3.01 7.61
N ASP A 72 8.60 -2.06 8.13
CA ASP A 72 8.45 -0.73 7.50
C ASP A 72 9.77 0.06 7.52
N PHE A 73 10.62 -0.12 8.54
CA PHE A 73 11.92 0.52 8.63
C PHE A 73 12.91 -0.02 7.58
N GLU A 74 13.03 -1.35 7.45
CA GLU A 74 13.99 -2.03 6.58
C GLU A 74 13.58 -1.96 5.10
N PHE A 75 12.29 -2.18 4.81
CA PHE A 75 11.78 -2.32 3.43
C PHE A 75 11.02 -1.08 2.94
N GLY A 76 10.86 -0.09 3.80
CA GLY A 76 10.25 1.19 3.50
C GLY A 76 8.78 1.30 3.91
N PRO A 77 8.28 2.54 3.98
CA PRO A 77 6.94 2.85 4.47
C PRO A 77 5.88 2.23 3.58
N GLY A 78 4.90 1.58 4.21
CA GLY A 78 3.77 0.96 3.51
C GLY A 78 3.97 -0.51 3.19
N THR A 79 5.10 -1.09 3.59
CA THR A 79 5.35 -2.53 3.43
C THR A 79 4.30 -3.35 4.17
N ILE A 80 3.88 -2.91 5.36
CA ILE A 80 2.82 -3.57 6.14
C ILE A 80 1.39 -3.10 5.81
N ASP A 81 1.17 -2.37 4.71
CA ASP A 81 -0.17 -1.91 4.32
C ASP A 81 -1.21 -3.04 4.17
N PRO A 82 -0.88 -4.23 3.66
CA PRO A 82 -1.84 -5.35 3.65
C PRO A 82 -2.39 -5.72 5.03
N ILE A 83 -1.64 -5.43 6.10
CA ILE A 83 -2.07 -5.63 7.49
C ILE A 83 -2.93 -4.44 7.94
N ARG A 84 -2.52 -3.21 7.63
CA ARG A 84 -3.26 -1.97 7.95
C ARG A 84 -4.60 -1.85 7.23
N GLU A 85 -4.75 -2.50 6.08
CA GLU A 85 -6.03 -2.62 5.35
C GLU A 85 -7.13 -3.25 6.19
N LEU A 86 -6.79 -4.11 7.17
CA LEU A 86 -7.77 -4.72 8.07
C LEU A 86 -8.52 -3.67 8.91
N SER A 87 -7.89 -2.52 9.17
CA SER A 87 -8.52 -1.36 9.83
C SER A 87 -8.87 -0.22 8.85
N GLY A 88 -8.74 -0.45 7.54
CA GLY A 88 -9.01 0.57 6.52
C GLY A 88 -7.95 1.66 6.44
N THR A 89 -6.74 1.38 6.92
CA THR A 89 -5.64 2.37 7.00
C THR A 89 -4.46 1.97 6.14
N ARG A 90 -3.54 2.91 5.92
CA ARG A 90 -2.26 2.71 5.22
C ARG A 90 -1.14 3.49 5.90
N GLY A 91 0.10 3.13 5.63
CA GLY A 91 1.29 3.81 6.11
C GLY A 91 1.65 5.02 5.25
N VAL A 92 2.03 6.11 5.93
CA VAL A 92 2.70 7.27 5.32
C VAL A 92 3.82 7.73 6.25
N PRO A 93 4.97 8.22 5.73
CA PRO A 93 6.04 8.75 6.57
C PRO A 93 5.58 9.96 7.39
N VAL A 94 5.99 10.04 8.66
CA VAL A 94 5.64 11.15 9.58
C VAL A 94 6.11 12.51 9.04
N GLY A 95 7.29 12.55 8.41
CA GLY A 95 7.86 13.76 7.80
C GLY A 95 7.48 13.97 6.34
N ALA A 96 6.52 13.21 5.80
CA ALA A 96 6.02 13.47 4.46
C ALA A 96 5.34 14.85 4.46
N ILE A 97 6.03 15.85 3.89
CA ILE A 97 5.43 17.14 3.59
C ILE A 97 4.39 16.87 2.49
N CYS A 98 3.13 16.97 2.88
CA CYS A 98 1.95 16.74 2.05
C CYS A 98 1.13 18.04 2.01
N ASP A 99 1.75 19.12 1.56
CA ASP A 99 1.14 20.42 1.28
C ASP A 99 0.96 20.68 -0.23
N THR A 100 1.30 19.68 -1.05
CA THR A 100 1.23 19.75 -2.50
C THR A 100 -0.22 19.81 -2.95
N ASP A 101 -0.54 20.82 -3.76
CA ASP A 101 -1.78 20.87 -4.53
C ASP A 101 -1.96 19.54 -5.28
N ALA A 102 -3.10 18.89 -5.09
CA ALA A 102 -3.38 17.61 -5.72
C ALA A 102 -3.65 17.75 -7.23
N LEU A 103 -4.02 18.94 -7.69
CA LEU A 103 -4.38 19.17 -9.09
C LEU A 103 -3.23 18.88 -10.07
N PRO A 104 -1.99 19.36 -9.86
CA PRO A 104 -0.85 18.99 -10.71
C PRO A 104 -0.63 17.48 -10.85
N ALA A 105 -0.60 16.75 -9.73
CA ALA A 105 -0.33 15.31 -9.74
C ALA A 105 -1.47 14.53 -10.41
N LEU A 106 -2.72 14.91 -10.14
CA LEU A 106 -3.90 14.34 -10.79
C LEU A 106 -3.88 14.60 -12.29
N THR A 107 -3.63 15.83 -12.70
CA THR A 107 -3.61 16.22 -14.12
C THR A 107 -2.53 15.45 -14.87
N ALA A 108 -1.33 15.34 -14.30
CA ALA A 108 -0.24 14.55 -14.87
C ALA A 108 -0.61 13.07 -15.00
N SER A 109 -1.28 12.49 -14.00
CA SER A 109 -1.70 11.08 -14.03
C SER A 109 -2.75 10.81 -15.12
N VAL A 110 -3.76 11.67 -15.24
CA VAL A 110 -4.81 11.56 -16.26
C VAL A 110 -4.21 11.73 -17.65
N HIS A 111 -3.32 12.71 -17.82
CA HIS A 111 -2.61 12.93 -19.07
C HIS A 111 -1.79 11.71 -19.48
N SER A 112 -1.02 11.13 -18.55
CA SER A 112 -0.20 9.96 -18.82
C SER A 112 -1.04 8.75 -19.23
N ILE A 113 -2.17 8.51 -18.54
CA ILE A 113 -3.13 7.44 -18.89
C ILE A 113 -3.72 7.67 -20.28
N ALA A 114 -4.09 8.92 -20.59
CA ALA A 114 -4.64 9.28 -21.89
C ALA A 114 -3.62 9.06 -23.02
N GLN A 115 -2.36 9.38 -22.80
CA GLN A 115 -1.27 9.13 -23.74
C GLN A 115 -1.03 7.62 -23.93
N ALA A 116 -0.96 6.84 -22.85
CA ALA A 116 -0.76 5.39 -22.93
C ALA A 116 -1.92 4.64 -23.61
N ARG A 117 -3.13 5.23 -23.62
CA ARG A 117 -4.32 4.68 -24.32
C ARG A 117 -4.59 5.32 -25.68
N ALA A 118 -3.73 6.23 -26.13
CA ALA A 118 -3.91 6.84 -27.44
C ALA A 118 -3.77 5.76 -28.52
N PRO A 119 -4.56 5.77 -29.61
CA PRO A 119 -4.42 4.79 -30.68
C PRO A 119 -3.02 4.73 -31.30
N ALA A 120 -2.23 5.80 -31.15
CA ALA A 120 -0.86 5.92 -31.61
C ALA A 120 0.20 5.54 -30.55
N SER A 121 -0.21 5.12 -29.35
CA SER A 121 0.70 4.65 -28.32
C SER A 121 1.25 3.25 -28.66
N PRO A 122 2.39 2.85 -28.07
CA PRO A 122 2.94 1.50 -28.23
C PRO A 122 1.95 0.37 -27.97
N GLY A 123 1.04 0.52 -27.00
CA GLY A 123 -0.01 -0.45 -26.69
C GLY A 123 -1.34 -0.24 -27.43
N GLY A 124 -1.49 0.92 -28.09
CA GLY A 124 -2.76 1.37 -28.65
C GLY A 124 -3.85 1.46 -27.58
N ALA A 125 -4.95 0.70 -27.76
CA ALA A 125 -6.06 0.71 -26.82
C ALA A 125 -5.78 -0.07 -25.51
N VAL A 126 -4.73 -0.90 -25.48
CA VAL A 126 -4.37 -1.74 -24.32
C VAL A 126 -2.96 -1.37 -23.87
N MET A 127 -2.84 -0.80 -22.67
CA MET A 127 -1.54 -0.39 -22.13
C MET A 127 -0.58 -1.58 -22.00
N THR A 128 0.66 -1.38 -22.41
CA THR A 128 1.77 -2.32 -22.22
C THR A 128 2.32 -2.28 -20.80
N HIS A 129 3.10 -3.29 -20.44
CA HIS A 129 3.82 -3.31 -19.16
C HIS A 129 4.85 -2.17 -19.05
N GLY A 130 5.49 -1.80 -20.16
CA GLY A 130 6.45 -0.69 -20.22
C GLY A 130 5.79 0.65 -19.92
N GLU A 131 4.67 0.96 -20.57
CA GLU A 131 3.89 2.19 -20.31
C GLU A 131 3.42 2.25 -18.84
N LEU A 132 3.00 1.12 -18.27
CA LEU A 132 2.64 1.05 -16.85
C LEU A 132 3.82 1.31 -15.92
N ALA A 133 5.00 0.78 -16.24
CA ALA A 133 6.22 0.99 -15.47
C ALA A 133 6.65 2.47 -15.50
N GLU A 134 6.55 3.13 -16.65
CA GLU A 134 6.84 4.56 -16.83
C GLU A 134 5.87 5.46 -16.08
N MET A 135 4.57 5.11 -16.07
CA MET A 135 3.54 5.90 -15.37
C MET A 135 3.53 5.70 -13.85
N LYS A 136 4.07 4.59 -13.34
CA LYS A 136 4.10 4.22 -11.92
C LYS A 136 4.48 5.37 -10.96
N PRO A 137 5.55 6.16 -11.17
CA PRO A 137 5.88 7.28 -10.30
C PRO A 137 4.77 8.35 -10.27
N VAL A 138 4.23 8.73 -11.44
CA VAL A 138 3.18 9.75 -11.56
C VAL A 138 1.88 9.29 -10.87
N LEU A 139 1.51 8.02 -11.05
CA LEU A 139 0.32 7.43 -10.41
C LEU A 139 0.47 7.41 -8.88
N ARG A 140 1.67 7.13 -8.37
CA ARG A 140 1.94 7.14 -6.92
C ARG A 140 1.79 8.54 -6.32
N GLU A 141 2.30 9.57 -7.00
CA GLU A 141 2.16 10.95 -6.55
C GLU A 141 0.69 11.43 -6.57
N ALA A 142 -0.08 11.04 -7.59
CA ALA A 142 -1.52 11.33 -7.64
C ALA A 142 -2.28 10.66 -6.47
N ILE A 143 -1.99 9.39 -6.19
CA ILE A 143 -2.57 8.66 -5.05
C ILE A 143 -2.19 9.36 -3.73
N LYS A 144 -0.93 9.72 -3.54
CA LYS A 144 -0.46 10.42 -2.34
C LYS A 144 -1.23 11.73 -2.13
N SER A 145 -1.37 12.52 -3.19
CA SER A 145 -2.06 13.82 -3.14
C SER A 145 -3.56 13.69 -2.89
N LEU A 146 -4.22 12.67 -3.46
CA LEU A 146 -5.64 12.37 -3.20
C LEU A 146 -5.89 11.94 -1.75
N ASN A 147 -5.02 11.09 -1.19
CA ASN A 147 -5.18 10.64 0.20
C ASN A 147 -5.06 11.81 1.18
N TRP A 148 -4.24 12.83 0.86
CA TRP A 148 -4.23 14.06 1.65
C TRP A 148 -5.56 14.82 1.59
N LEU A 149 -6.16 14.99 0.39
CA LEU A 149 -7.44 15.68 0.25
C LEU A 149 -8.53 14.99 1.09
N LEU A 150 -8.53 13.66 1.09
CA LEU A 150 -9.47 12.86 1.88
C LEU A 150 -9.27 13.07 3.39
N ASP A 151 -8.04 12.92 3.87
CA ASP A 151 -7.66 13.12 5.27
C ASP A 151 -7.93 14.56 5.75
N ARG A 152 -7.78 15.56 4.88
CA ARG A 152 -8.19 16.94 5.15
C ARG A 152 -9.72 17.08 5.27
N ALA A 153 -10.50 16.44 4.41
CA ALA A 153 -11.95 16.48 4.49
C ALA A 153 -12.46 15.84 5.79
N GLU A 154 -11.91 14.68 6.16
CA GLU A 154 -12.27 13.95 7.38
C GLU A 154 -11.95 14.75 8.66
N ARG A 155 -10.83 15.49 8.69
CA ARG A 155 -10.54 16.42 9.79
C ARG A 155 -11.56 17.57 9.93
N GLY A 156 -12.13 18.01 8.81
CA GLY A 156 -13.14 19.07 8.81
C GLY A 156 -14.51 18.61 9.29
N GLU A 157 -14.82 17.31 9.18
CA GLU A 157 -16.07 16.71 9.66
C GLU A 157 -16.05 16.42 11.19
N ALA A 158 -14.86 16.37 11.79
CA ALA A 158 -14.67 16.12 13.22
C ALA A 158 -14.62 17.40 14.10
N ALA A 159 -14.76 18.59 13.49
CA ALA A 159 -14.73 19.91 14.13
C ALA A 159 -16.14 20.54 14.17
#